data_AF-H6U3E4-F1
#
_entry.id   AF-H6U3E4-F1
#
_cell.length_a   1.000
_cell.length_b   1.000
_cell.length_c   1.000
_cell.angle_alpha   90.00
_cell.angle_beta   90.00
_cell.angle_gamma   90.00
#
_symmetry.space_group_name_H-M   'P 1'
#
loop_
_entity.id
_entity.type
_entity.pdbx_description
1 polymer ?
#
loop_
_entity_poly.entity_id
_entity_poly.type
_entity_poly.pdbx_seq_one_letter_code
_entity_poly.pdbx_strand_id
1 'polypeptide(L)'
;EYWLACNEERAAQARFGAVMCCCGPCVMYRRSALASLLDQYESQYFRGKPSDFGEDRHLTILMLKAGFRTEYVPSAIAATVVPNKLGPYLRQQLRWARSTFRDTLLGLRLLPNLNRFLTLDVVGQNLGPLLLALSVLTGLAQLALTGTAPWLAALMIVAMTMIRCSVVALRARQLRFLGFSLHTFINIFLLLPLKAYALCTLS
;
A
#
# COMPACT_ATOMS: atom_id res chain seq x y z
N GLU A 1 -2.55 -5.75 -9.29
CA GLU A 1 -2.18 -5.05 -8.03
C GLU A 1 -1.22 -3.89 -8.30
N TYR A 2 0.00 -4.17 -8.78
CA TYR A 2 1.01 -3.13 -9.02
C TYR A 2 0.55 -1.97 -9.91
N TRP A 3 -0.15 -2.28 -11.00
CA TRP A 3 -0.68 -1.26 -11.91
C TRP A 3 -1.69 -0.33 -11.23
N LEU A 4 -2.61 -0.86 -10.41
CA LEU A 4 -3.61 -0.06 -9.69
C LEU A 4 -2.96 0.89 -8.71
N ALA A 5 -1.95 0.38 -8.01
CA ALA A 5 -1.16 1.17 -7.09
C ALA A 5 -0.48 2.34 -7.83
N CYS A 6 0.26 2.06 -8.90
CA CYS A 6 1.03 3.10 -9.59
C CYS A 6 0.18 4.06 -10.43
N ASN A 7 -0.95 3.64 -11.00
CA ASN A 7 -1.69 4.44 -12.00
C ASN A 7 -3.02 5.00 -11.49
N GLU A 8 -3.72 4.32 -10.56
CA GLU A 8 -5.00 4.81 -10.04
C GLU A 8 -4.82 5.49 -8.70
N GLU A 9 -4.23 4.80 -7.73
CA GLU A 9 -4.07 5.32 -6.37
C GLU A 9 -3.16 6.56 -6.36
N ARG A 10 -2.04 6.56 -7.10
CA ARG A 10 -1.07 7.67 -7.11
C ARG A 10 -1.62 8.86 -7.88
N ALA A 11 -2.35 8.60 -8.98
CA ALA A 11 -3.05 9.65 -9.72
C ALA A 11 -4.14 10.31 -8.87
N ALA A 12 -4.86 9.54 -8.05
CA ALA A 12 -5.81 10.08 -7.09
C ALA A 12 -5.10 10.92 -6.03
N GLN A 13 -4.04 10.41 -5.39
CA GLN A 13 -3.26 11.13 -4.39
C GLN A 13 -2.71 12.47 -4.92
N ALA A 14 -2.13 12.49 -6.12
CA ALA A 14 -1.59 13.70 -6.73
C ALA A 14 -2.63 14.83 -6.87
N ARG A 15 -3.90 14.50 -7.14
CA ARG A 15 -5.00 15.50 -7.18
C ARG A 15 -5.22 16.21 -5.84
N PHE A 16 -4.76 15.62 -4.75
CA PHE A 16 -4.83 16.17 -3.41
C PHE A 16 -3.47 16.69 -2.90
N GLY A 17 -2.52 16.93 -3.80
CA GLY A 17 -1.33 17.75 -3.56
C GLY A 17 -0.07 16.99 -3.13
N ALA A 18 -0.12 15.65 -3.06
CA ALA A 18 1.08 14.83 -2.85
C ALA A 18 0.85 13.39 -3.31
N VAL A 19 1.89 12.78 -3.86
CA VAL A 19 2.00 11.32 -3.99
C VAL A 19 2.71 10.77 -2.74
N MET A 20 2.11 9.80 -2.06
CA MET A 20 2.62 9.29 -0.78
C MET A 20 3.77 8.28 -0.93
N CYS A 21 4.02 7.80 -2.14
CA CYS A 21 5.15 6.94 -2.49
C CYS A 21 5.48 7.09 -3.97
N CYS A 22 6.56 7.83 -4.27
CA CYS A 22 7.09 7.93 -5.62
C CYS A 22 7.78 6.61 -5.97
N CYS A 23 7.19 5.83 -6.88
CA CYS A 23 7.61 4.45 -7.12
C CYS A 23 8.90 4.37 -7.96
N GLY A 24 9.81 3.49 -7.57
CA GLY A 24 11.13 3.32 -8.17
C GLY A 24 11.21 3.08 -9.71
N PRO A 25 10.23 2.45 -10.40
CA PRO A 25 10.38 2.23 -11.85
C PRO A 25 10.48 3.52 -12.67
N CYS A 26 9.90 4.62 -12.20
CA CYS A 26 9.95 5.90 -12.90
C CYS A 26 9.74 7.04 -11.90
N VAL A 27 10.85 7.54 -11.37
CA VAL A 27 10.86 8.70 -10.49
C VAL A 27 12.02 9.61 -10.86
N MET A 28 11.76 10.92 -10.83
CA MET A 28 12.76 11.95 -11.08
C MET A 28 12.72 12.96 -9.93
N TYR A 29 13.89 13.27 -9.38
CA TYR A 29 14.04 14.25 -8.31
C TYR A 29 14.85 15.44 -8.82
N ARG A 30 14.49 16.64 -8.37
CA ARG A 30 15.37 17.81 -8.54
C ARG A 30 16.64 17.57 -7.73
N ARG A 31 17.80 17.62 -8.40
CA ARG A 31 19.11 17.37 -7.76
C ARG A 31 19.31 18.17 -6.48
N SER A 32 18.97 19.46 -6.48
CA SER A 32 19.14 20.31 -5.29
C SER A 32 18.27 19.87 -4.10
N ALA A 33 17.04 19.41 -4.35
CA ALA A 33 16.14 18.89 -3.32
C ALA A 33 16.66 17.56 -2.76
N LEU A 34 17.09 16.65 -3.66
CA LEU A 34 17.68 15.38 -3.24
C LEU A 34 18.95 15.60 -2.42
N ALA A 35 19.87 16.42 -2.92
CA ALA A 35 21.13 16.72 -2.23
C ALA A 35 20.92 17.29 -0.83
N SER A 36 19.89 18.11 -0.62
CA SER A 36 19.56 18.66 0.70
C SER A 36 19.07 17.62 1.72
N LEU A 37 18.71 16.42 1.26
CA LEU A 37 18.13 15.36 2.09
C LEU A 37 18.97 14.08 2.11
N LEU A 38 20.07 14.00 1.34
CA LEU A 38 20.91 12.80 1.23
C LEU A 38 21.43 12.33 2.59
N ASP A 39 21.99 13.23 3.40
CA ASP A 39 22.53 12.87 4.71
C ASP A 39 21.46 12.26 5.62
N GLN A 40 20.24 12.81 5.61
CA GLN A 40 19.11 12.28 6.39
C GLN A 40 18.58 10.96 5.84
N TYR A 41 18.61 10.81 4.53
CA TYR A 41 18.18 9.59 3.83
C TYR A 41 19.15 8.43 4.11
N GLU A 42 20.46 8.67 4.07
CA GLU A 42 21.49 7.66 4.31
C GLU A 42 21.62 7.27 5.79
N SER A 43 21.36 8.21 6.71
CA SER A 43 21.44 7.98 8.16
C SER A 43 20.13 7.51 8.80
N GLN A 44 19.23 6.90 8.03
CA GLN A 44 17.94 6.45 8.57
C GLN A 44 18.12 5.30 9.56
N TYR A 45 17.63 5.50 10.79
CA TYR A 45 17.48 4.44 11.78
C TYR A 45 16.01 4.09 12.00
N PHE A 46 15.73 2.80 12.14
CA PHE A 46 14.48 2.30 12.67
C PHE A 46 14.76 1.35 13.83
N ARG A 47 14.14 1.60 14.99
CA ARG A 47 14.35 0.82 16.23
C ARG A 47 15.83 0.60 16.59
N GLY A 48 16.68 1.61 16.33
CA GLY A 48 18.11 1.58 16.63
C GLY A 48 18.99 0.83 15.62
N LYS A 49 18.44 0.40 14.47
CA LYS A 49 19.20 -0.23 13.38
C LYS A 49 19.16 0.63 12.11
N PRO A 50 20.27 0.68 11.34
CA PRO A 50 20.25 1.23 9.99
C PRO A 50 19.16 0.56 9.15
N SER A 51 18.46 1.36 8.36
CA SER A 51 17.23 0.93 7.66
C SER A 51 17.43 0.94 6.14
N ASP A 52 17.78 -0.22 5.57
CA ASP A 52 18.11 -0.35 4.13
C ASP A 52 16.90 -0.72 3.24
N PHE A 53 15.70 -0.88 3.83
CA PHE A 53 14.49 -1.30 3.10
C PHE A 53 13.58 -0.11 2.75
N GLY A 54 12.80 -0.18 1.67
CA GLY A 54 11.70 0.79 1.45
C GLY A 54 12.12 2.22 1.10
N GLU A 55 13.21 2.34 0.34
CA GLU A 55 13.84 3.59 -0.12
C GLU A 55 12.85 4.62 -0.67
N ASP A 56 11.99 4.21 -1.60
CA ASP A 56 11.03 5.06 -2.31
C ASP A 56 10.12 5.87 -1.38
N ARG A 57 9.45 5.19 -0.44
CA ARG A 57 8.46 5.82 0.44
C ARG A 57 9.16 6.65 1.51
N HIS A 58 10.29 6.17 2.03
CA HIS A 58 11.08 6.94 2.98
C HIS A 58 11.53 8.28 2.39
N LEU A 59 12.17 8.25 1.21
CA LEU A 59 12.60 9.46 0.51
C LEU A 59 11.41 10.38 0.20
N THR A 60 10.27 9.81 -0.20
CA THR A 60 9.03 10.58 -0.41
C THR A 60 8.58 11.29 0.87
N ILE A 61 8.62 10.64 2.03
CA ILE A 61 8.28 11.25 3.32
C ILE A 61 9.26 12.37 3.67
N LEU A 62 10.56 12.18 3.46
CA LEU A 62 11.56 13.23 3.69
C LEU A 62 11.30 14.45 2.81
N MET A 63 11.03 14.23 1.52
CA MET A 63 10.69 15.29 0.57
C MET A 63 9.47 16.09 1.05
N LEU A 64 8.38 15.40 1.43
CA LEU A 64 7.17 16.04 1.93
C LEU A 64 7.38 16.76 3.26
N LYS A 65 8.17 16.20 4.18
CA LYS A 65 8.52 16.84 5.46
C LYS A 65 9.36 18.11 5.26
N ALA A 66 10.21 18.13 4.24
CA ALA A 66 11.00 19.31 3.86
C ALA A 66 10.17 20.37 3.10
N GLY A 67 8.88 20.13 2.87
CA GLY A 67 7.98 21.05 2.18
C GLY A 67 8.04 20.98 0.66
N PHE A 68 8.75 19.99 0.09
CA PHE A 68 8.72 19.75 -1.34
C PHE A 68 7.39 19.08 -1.74
N ARG A 69 7.02 19.26 -3.02
CA ARG A 69 5.84 18.63 -3.61
C ARG A 69 6.22 17.36 -4.37
N THR A 70 5.32 16.39 -4.35
CA THR A 70 5.43 15.18 -5.17
C THR A 70 4.21 15.08 -6.08
N GLU A 71 4.45 14.78 -7.36
CA GLU A 71 3.44 14.83 -8.40
C GLU A 71 3.41 13.51 -9.19
N TYR A 72 2.24 13.18 -9.72
CA TYR A 72 2.08 12.08 -10.67
C TYR A 72 2.02 12.63 -12.09
N VAL A 73 2.90 12.12 -12.97
CA VAL A 73 2.98 12.56 -14.38
C VAL A 73 2.47 11.43 -15.28
N PRO A 74 1.24 11.50 -15.80
CA PRO A 74 0.65 10.39 -16.58
C PRO A 74 1.41 10.05 -17.87
N SER A 75 2.13 11.02 -18.44
CA SER A 75 2.94 10.84 -19.66
C SER A 75 4.32 10.23 -19.39
N ALA A 76 4.74 10.13 -18.13
CA ALA A 76 5.99 9.48 -17.74
C ALA A 76 5.77 7.97 -17.61
N ILE A 77 5.97 7.26 -18.71
CA ILE A 77 5.69 5.82 -18.82
C ILE A 77 7.01 5.04 -18.71
N ALA A 78 7.04 4.05 -17.82
CA ALA A 78 8.12 3.07 -17.74
C ALA A 78 7.56 1.65 -17.69
N ALA A 79 8.26 0.74 -18.38
CA ALA A 79 8.03 -0.69 -18.25
C ALA A 79 8.89 -1.22 -17.11
N THR A 80 8.33 -2.13 -16.30
CA THR A 80 9.07 -2.80 -15.24
C THR A 80 8.73 -4.28 -15.19
N VAL A 81 9.66 -5.05 -14.65
CA VAL A 81 9.49 -6.49 -14.47
C VAL A 81 8.71 -6.73 -13.18
N VAL A 82 7.63 -7.49 -13.28
CA VAL A 82 6.87 -7.96 -12.13
C VAL A 82 7.10 -9.45 -11.91
N PRO A 83 7.12 -9.92 -10.65
CA PRO A 83 7.21 -11.35 -10.36
C PRO A 83 6.12 -12.15 -11.07
N ASN A 84 6.53 -13.19 -11.80
CA ASN A 84 5.63 -14.15 -12.45
C ASN A 84 5.52 -15.49 -11.70
N LYS A 85 6.22 -15.62 -10.57
CA LYS A 85 6.20 -16.80 -9.69
C LYS A 85 5.81 -16.40 -8.28
N LEU A 86 5.13 -17.31 -7.57
CA LEU A 86 4.57 -17.03 -6.25
C LEU A 86 5.65 -16.69 -5.20
N GLY A 87 6.76 -17.43 -5.15
CA GLY A 87 7.84 -17.20 -4.17
C GLY A 87 8.43 -15.77 -4.24
N PRO A 88 8.94 -15.32 -5.41
CA PRO A 88 9.40 -13.95 -5.58
C PRO A 88 8.31 -12.90 -5.33
N TYR A 89 7.05 -13.18 -5.71
CA TYR A 89 5.91 -12.30 -5.43
C TYR A 89 5.70 -12.10 -3.91
N LEU A 90 5.68 -13.18 -3.13
CA LEU A 90 5.51 -13.09 -1.67
C LEU A 90 6.68 -12.36 -1.00
N ARG A 91 7.93 -12.61 -1.44
CA ARG A 91 9.09 -11.84 -0.95
C ARG A 91 8.95 -10.35 -1.22
N GLN A 92 8.47 -9.98 -2.41
CA GLN A 92 8.20 -8.60 -2.75
C GLN A 92 7.12 -7.98 -1.86
N GLN A 93 6.00 -8.68 -1.67
CA GLN A 93 4.91 -8.24 -0.81
C GLN A 93 5.34 -8.09 0.65
N LEU A 94 6.21 -8.97 1.15
CA LEU A 94 6.76 -8.90 2.51
C LEU A 94 7.61 -7.62 2.69
N ARG A 95 8.49 -7.32 1.72
CA ARG A 95 9.26 -6.06 1.73
C ARG A 95 8.34 -4.84 1.70
N TRP A 96 7.31 -4.86 0.86
CA TRP A 96 6.35 -3.74 0.77
C TRP A 96 5.52 -3.57 2.04
N ALA A 97 5.08 -4.66 2.68
CA ALA A 97 4.35 -4.61 3.93
C ALA A 97 5.22 -4.00 5.05
N ARG A 98 6.46 -4.47 5.20
CA ARG A 98 7.42 -3.94 6.19
C ARG A 98 7.67 -2.45 5.99
N SER A 99 8.00 -2.02 4.76
CA SER A 99 8.17 -0.60 4.44
C SER A 99 6.89 0.18 4.74
N THR A 100 5.71 -0.32 4.35
CA THR A 100 4.44 0.39 4.58
C THR A 100 4.18 0.62 6.07
N PHE A 101 4.38 -0.39 6.93
CA PHE A 101 4.17 -0.21 8.37
C PHE A 101 5.18 0.76 8.98
N ARG A 102 6.47 0.59 8.68
CA ARG A 102 7.54 1.45 9.17
C ARG A 102 7.32 2.90 8.76
N ASP A 103 7.10 3.12 7.48
CA ASP A 103 7.02 4.46 6.90
C ASP A 103 5.71 5.14 7.27
N THR A 104 4.62 4.40 7.47
CA THR A 104 3.40 4.94 8.08
C THR A 104 3.71 5.47 9.48
N LEU A 105 4.43 4.70 10.32
CA LEU A 105 4.81 5.12 11.67
C LEU A 105 5.70 6.38 11.66
N LEU A 106 6.72 6.41 10.80
CA LEU A 106 7.62 7.56 10.64
C LEU A 106 6.92 8.79 10.02
N GLY A 107 5.90 8.55 9.21
CA GLY A 107 5.07 9.54 8.52
C GLY A 107 3.89 10.06 9.32
N LEU A 108 3.57 9.51 10.51
CA LEU A 108 2.39 9.93 11.28
C LEU A 108 2.36 11.44 11.55
N ARG A 109 3.51 12.04 11.85
CA ARG A 109 3.63 13.48 12.11
C ARG A 109 3.44 14.35 10.86
N LEU A 110 3.55 13.77 9.67
CA LEU A 110 3.31 14.45 8.40
C LEU A 110 1.80 14.56 8.10
N LEU A 111 1.00 13.57 8.50
CA LEU A 111 -0.41 13.45 8.11
C LEU A 111 -1.28 14.70 8.42
N PRO A 112 -1.14 15.38 9.58
CA PRO A 112 -1.91 16.60 9.84
C PRO A 112 -1.64 17.75 8.87
N ASN A 113 -0.46 17.77 8.25
CA ASN A 113 -0.05 18.80 7.30
C ASN A 113 -0.45 18.46 5.84
N LEU A 114 -0.98 17.26 5.61
CA LEU A 114 -1.46 16.82 4.30
C LEU A 114 -2.95 17.11 4.12
N ASN A 115 -3.41 17.02 2.88
CA ASN A 115 -4.84 17.08 2.59
C ASN A 115 -5.62 15.98 3.32
N ARG A 116 -6.82 16.29 3.81
CA ARG A 116 -7.70 15.33 4.53
C ARG A 116 -7.93 14.04 3.76
N PHE A 117 -8.05 14.10 2.43
CA PHE A 117 -8.17 12.91 1.59
C PHE A 117 -6.96 11.99 1.72
N LEU A 118 -5.74 12.54 1.70
CA LEU A 118 -4.50 11.76 1.82
C LEU A 118 -4.40 11.09 3.20
N THR A 119 -4.81 11.81 4.25
CA THR A 119 -4.86 11.24 5.60
C THR A 119 -5.86 10.10 5.69
N LEU A 120 -7.06 10.27 5.12
CA LEU A 120 -8.06 9.21 5.04
C LEU A 120 -7.58 8.01 4.21
N ASP A 121 -6.88 8.26 3.11
CA ASP A 121 -6.30 7.22 2.26
C ASP A 121 -5.24 6.40 3.02
N VAL A 122 -4.29 7.06 3.70
CA VAL A 122 -3.29 6.38 4.53
C VAL A 122 -3.94 5.59 5.66
N VAL A 123 -4.91 6.17 6.36
CA VAL A 123 -5.65 5.49 7.43
C VAL A 123 -6.42 4.29 6.88
N GLY A 124 -7.12 4.44 5.75
CA GLY A 124 -7.89 3.39 5.10
C GLY A 124 -7.01 2.24 4.61
N GLN A 125 -5.84 2.53 4.03
CA GLN A 125 -4.88 1.50 3.59
C GLN A 125 -4.31 0.67 4.74
N ASN A 126 -4.21 1.24 5.94
CA ASN A 126 -3.74 0.53 7.13
C ASN A 126 -4.88 -0.18 7.90
N LEU A 127 -6.05 0.47 8.05
CA LEU A 127 -7.21 -0.10 8.74
C LEU A 127 -7.90 -1.21 7.93
N GLY A 128 -7.97 -1.08 6.61
CA GLY A 128 -8.66 -2.06 5.75
C GLY A 128 -8.17 -3.50 5.96
N PRO A 129 -6.86 -3.78 5.88
CA PRO A 129 -6.31 -5.10 6.19
C PRO A 129 -6.60 -5.59 7.61
N LEU A 130 -6.62 -4.70 8.61
CA LEU A 130 -6.93 -5.05 10.00
C LEU A 130 -8.40 -5.45 10.17
N LEU A 131 -9.33 -4.69 9.56
CA LEU A 131 -10.76 -4.99 9.58
C LEU A 131 -11.08 -6.29 8.84
N LEU A 132 -10.39 -6.54 7.72
CA LEU A 132 -10.47 -7.80 7.00
C LEU A 132 -9.96 -8.96 7.86
N ALA A 133 -8.81 -8.80 8.54
CA ALA A 133 -8.27 -9.81 9.45
C ALA A 133 -9.27 -10.14 10.56
N LEU A 134 -9.82 -9.11 11.20
CA LEU A 134 -10.80 -9.27 12.26
C LEU A 134 -12.04 -10.00 11.77
N SER A 135 -12.57 -9.64 10.59
CA SER A 135 -13.74 -10.27 9.99
C SER A 135 -13.52 -11.75 9.67
N VAL A 136 -12.32 -12.12 9.22
CA VAL A 136 -11.95 -13.52 8.97
C VAL A 136 -11.84 -14.28 10.29
N LEU A 137 -11.18 -13.71 11.31
CA LEU A 137 -11.02 -14.34 12.62
C LEU A 137 -12.36 -14.54 13.34
N THR A 138 -13.23 -13.53 13.36
CA THR A 138 -14.56 -13.64 13.95
C THR A 138 -15.45 -14.60 13.18
N GLY A 139 -15.34 -14.64 11.84
CA GLY A 139 -16.05 -15.59 11.01
C GLY A 139 -15.63 -17.05 11.28
N LEU A 140 -14.33 -17.30 11.44
CA LEU A 140 -13.81 -18.61 11.83
C LEU A 140 -14.24 -18.99 13.25
N ALA A 141 -14.21 -18.06 14.20
CA ALA A 141 -14.68 -18.28 15.56
C ALA A 141 -16.18 -18.61 15.59
N GLN A 142 -17.01 -17.90 14.82
CA GLN A 142 -18.43 -18.20 14.68
C GLN A 142 -18.64 -19.63 14.18
N LEU A 143 -17.94 -20.03 13.11
CA LEU A 143 -18.05 -21.37 12.55
C LEU A 143 -17.63 -22.43 13.57
N ALA A 144 -16.54 -22.22 14.30
CA ALA A 144 -16.04 -23.16 15.30
C ALA A 144 -16.96 -23.31 16.51
N LEU A 145 -17.58 -22.21 16.98
CA LEU A 145 -18.39 -22.20 18.20
C LEU A 145 -19.85 -22.58 17.95
N THR A 146 -20.41 -22.24 16.80
CA THR A 146 -21.85 -22.40 16.52
C THR A 146 -22.15 -23.44 15.43
N GLY A 147 -21.13 -23.90 14.70
CA GLY A 147 -21.31 -24.74 13.51
C GLY A 147 -21.96 -24.01 12.32
N THR A 148 -22.28 -22.72 12.46
CA THR A 148 -22.91 -21.92 11.40
C THR A 148 -21.87 -21.13 10.60
N ALA A 149 -21.99 -21.16 9.27
CA ALA A 149 -21.10 -20.39 8.41
C ALA A 149 -21.36 -18.88 8.54
N PRO A 150 -20.32 -18.02 8.52
CA PRO A 150 -20.43 -16.57 8.66
C PRO A 150 -20.90 -15.91 7.36
N TRP A 151 -22.13 -16.21 6.92
CA TRP A 151 -22.67 -15.80 5.62
C TRP A 151 -22.67 -14.29 5.41
N LEU A 152 -23.01 -13.50 6.44
CA LEU A 152 -23.02 -12.03 6.34
C LEU A 152 -21.62 -11.46 6.07
N ALA A 153 -20.60 -11.96 6.78
CA ALA A 153 -19.23 -11.53 6.56
C ALA A 153 -18.74 -11.93 5.17
N ALA A 154 -19.03 -13.16 4.74
CA ALA A 154 -18.70 -13.63 3.40
C ALA A 154 -19.37 -12.77 2.31
N LEU A 155 -20.67 -12.50 2.44
CA LEU A 155 -21.44 -11.69 1.50
C LEU A 155 -20.91 -10.24 1.45
N MET A 156 -20.57 -9.65 2.59
CA MET A 156 -20.00 -8.30 2.65
C MET A 156 -18.63 -8.22 1.94
N ILE A 157 -17.75 -9.20 2.19
CA ILE A 157 -16.43 -9.26 1.55
C ILE A 157 -16.58 -9.39 0.03
N VAL A 158 -17.48 -10.28 -0.43
CA VAL A 158 -17.76 -10.47 -1.86
C VAL A 158 -18.34 -9.20 -2.47
N ALA A 159 -19.35 -8.59 -1.84
CA ALA A 159 -19.99 -7.37 -2.32
C ALA A 159 -18.99 -6.21 -2.44
N MET A 160 -18.21 -5.93 -1.39
CA MET A 160 -17.18 -4.88 -1.41
C MET A 160 -16.10 -5.15 -2.47
N THR A 161 -15.69 -6.40 -2.63
CA THR A 161 -14.72 -6.81 -3.67
C THR A 161 -15.29 -6.54 -5.06
N MET A 162 -16.53 -6.96 -5.31
CA MET A 162 -17.19 -6.79 -6.61
C MET A 162 -17.42 -5.32 -6.94
N ILE A 163 -17.84 -4.51 -5.97
CA ILE A 163 -17.99 -3.06 -6.12
C ILE A 163 -16.64 -2.43 -6.49
N ARG A 164 -15.58 -2.71 -5.72
CA ARG A 164 -14.23 -2.18 -6.01
C ARG A 164 -13.76 -2.57 -7.41
N CYS A 165 -13.87 -3.85 -7.77
CA CYS A 165 -13.39 -4.33 -9.07
C CYS A 165 -14.21 -3.75 -10.23
N SER A 166 -15.53 -3.57 -10.04
CA SER A 166 -16.41 -2.96 -11.04
C SER A 166 -16.08 -1.48 -11.25
N VAL A 167 -15.90 -0.72 -10.16
CA VAL A 167 -15.50 0.69 -10.24
C VAL A 167 -14.16 0.82 -10.98
N VAL A 168 -13.18 -0.01 -10.64
CA VAL A 168 -11.87 -0.02 -11.32
C VAL A 168 -12.02 -0.40 -12.80
N ALA A 169 -12.78 -1.44 -13.12
CA ALA A 169 -12.98 -1.87 -14.51
C ALA A 169 -13.64 -0.78 -15.37
N LEU A 170 -14.62 -0.07 -14.82
CA LEU A 170 -15.29 1.05 -15.49
C LEU A 170 -14.35 2.25 -15.67
N ARG A 171 -13.61 2.62 -14.61
CA ARG A 171 -12.67 3.74 -14.64
C ARG A 171 -11.52 3.53 -15.61
N ALA A 172 -10.92 2.33 -15.58
CA ALA A 172 -9.83 1.96 -16.47
C ALA A 172 -10.31 1.51 -17.86
N ARG A 173 -11.64 1.44 -18.10
CA ARG A 173 -12.29 0.94 -19.33
C ARG A 173 -11.77 -0.43 -19.77
N GLN A 174 -11.51 -1.31 -18.81
CA GLN A 174 -10.88 -2.61 -19.05
C GLN A 174 -11.48 -3.68 -18.15
N LEU A 175 -12.19 -4.64 -18.76
CA LEU A 175 -12.88 -5.71 -18.03
C LEU A 175 -11.92 -6.66 -17.30
N ARG A 176 -10.63 -6.70 -17.68
CA ARG A 176 -9.61 -7.53 -17.01
C ARG A 176 -9.49 -7.26 -15.50
N PHE A 177 -9.88 -6.07 -15.04
CA PHE A 177 -9.86 -5.74 -13.62
C PHE A 177 -10.98 -6.43 -12.82
N LEU A 178 -12.01 -6.98 -13.46
CA LEU A 178 -12.96 -7.87 -12.78
C LEU A 178 -12.27 -9.15 -12.27
N GLY A 179 -11.25 -9.63 -12.99
CA GLY A 179 -10.40 -10.75 -12.53
C GLY A 179 -9.63 -10.44 -11.25
N PHE A 180 -9.52 -9.16 -10.86
CA PHE A 180 -8.96 -8.76 -9.57
C PHE A 180 -9.84 -9.20 -8.39
N SER A 181 -11.10 -9.61 -8.61
CA SER A 181 -11.92 -10.25 -7.57
C SER A 181 -11.29 -11.51 -7.01
N LEU A 182 -10.62 -12.31 -7.85
CA LEU A 182 -9.88 -13.51 -7.43
C LEU A 182 -8.69 -13.17 -6.52
N HIS A 183 -8.19 -11.94 -6.62
CA HIS A 183 -7.11 -11.46 -5.78
C HIS A 183 -7.54 -11.30 -4.31
N THR A 184 -8.83 -11.24 -4.00
CA THR A 184 -9.32 -11.27 -2.61
C THR A 184 -8.96 -12.59 -1.91
N PHE A 185 -8.99 -13.72 -2.62
CA PHE A 185 -8.53 -15.00 -2.07
C PHE A 185 -7.03 -14.96 -1.74
N ILE A 186 -6.21 -14.43 -2.65
CA ILE A 186 -4.77 -14.22 -2.42
C ILE A 186 -4.55 -13.31 -1.20
N ASN A 187 -5.36 -12.26 -1.05
CA ASN A 187 -5.27 -11.37 0.11
C ASN A 187 -5.56 -12.10 1.41
N ILE A 188 -6.66 -12.83 1.49
CA ILE A 188 -7.10 -13.51 2.72
C ILE A 188 -6.12 -14.61 3.12
N PHE A 189 -5.75 -15.49 2.18
CA PHE A 189 -5.00 -16.71 2.51
C PHE A 189 -3.48 -16.52 2.50
N LEU A 190 -2.94 -15.57 1.74
CA LEU A 190 -1.49 -15.39 1.59
C LEU A 190 -1.01 -14.05 2.14
N LEU A 191 -1.59 -12.93 1.70
CA LEU A 191 -1.07 -11.61 2.05
C LEU A 191 -1.40 -11.18 3.47
N LEU A 192 -2.54 -11.60 4.03
CA LEU A 192 -2.95 -11.25 5.38
C LEU A 192 -2.06 -11.90 6.45
N PRO A 193 -1.78 -13.22 6.42
CA PRO A 193 -0.77 -13.83 7.30
C PRO A 193 0.62 -13.22 7.09
N LEU A 194 0.99 -12.94 5.84
CA LEU A 194 2.28 -12.34 5.50
C LEU A 194 2.41 -10.92 6.07
N LYS A 195 1.35 -10.10 6.04
CA LYS A 195 1.31 -8.78 6.68
C LYS A 195 1.39 -8.89 8.20
N ALA A 196 0.71 -9.85 8.82
CA ALA A 196 0.85 -10.11 10.25
C ALA A 196 2.29 -10.48 10.61
N TYR A 197 2.91 -11.39 9.86
CA TYR A 197 4.32 -11.74 10.01
C TYR A 197 5.25 -10.54 9.80
N ALA A 198 4.99 -9.70 8.80
CA ALA A 198 5.75 -8.49 8.52
C ALA A 198 5.73 -7.52 9.72
N LEU A 199 4.58 -7.36 10.37
CA LEU A 199 4.40 -6.52 11.54
C LEU A 199 5.16 -7.05 12.76
N CYS A 200 5.10 -8.37 13.00
CA CYS A 200 5.83 -9.02 14.10
C CYS A 200 7.35 -9.00 13.90
N THR A 201 7.81 -9.00 12.65
CA THR A 201 9.24 -9.00 12.28
C THR A 201 9.75 -7.63 11.83
N LEU A 202 9.06 -6.56 12.21
CA LEU A 202 9.44 -5.19 11.86
C LEU A 202 10.71 -4.80 12.64
N SER A 203 11.86 -4.92 11.98
CA SER A 203 13.18 -4.53 12.51
C SER A 203 13.62 -3.18 11.99
#